data_AF-A0A532D7L0-F1
#
_entry.id   AF-A0A532D7L0-F1
#
_cell.length_a   1.000
_cell.length_b   1.000
_cell.length_c   1.000
_cell.angle_alpha   90.00
_cell.angle_beta   90.00
_cell.angle_gamma   90.00
#
_symmetry.space_group_name_H-M   'P 1'
#
loop_
_entity.id
_entity.type
_entity.pdbx_description
1 polymer ?
#
loop_
_entity_poly.entity_id
_entity_poly.type
_entity_poly.pdbx_seq_one_letter_code
_entity_poly.pdbx_strand_id
1 'polypeptide(L)'
;MHKGVTNYLTLLDEIESWRKQNEPVCLVTFNYDTMLDQALPAVGVKIAEMDDYVTQNYKLIKLHGSVSWGRQVASPMNMKVMNEWAVANELIKNAKDLRMIDEYRMVTSRPIGKSDELPLISALAIPVVNKQEYECPKLHLDVLDSCLPQITKLLVVGWRASEQHFLQRLALGLKHELQVMVVSGSPVAAEETINNLAAARMRVIGRYKKAESGFSDFIVSREVQGFLAS
;
A
#
# COMPACT_ATOMS: atom_id res chain seq x y z
N MET A 1 21.12 14.62 4.72
CA MET A 1 19.95 13.89 5.25
C MET A 1 18.86 14.90 5.58
N HIS A 2 17.91 15.14 4.67
CA HIS A 2 16.70 15.87 5.06
C HIS A 2 15.79 14.89 5.81
N LYS A 3 15.65 15.05 7.13
CA LYS A 3 14.48 14.55 7.86
C LYS A 3 13.30 15.43 7.44
N GLY A 4 12.87 15.30 6.19
CA GLY A 4 11.73 16.03 5.66
C GLY A 4 10.48 15.49 6.33
N VAL A 5 9.74 16.36 7.02
CA VAL A 5 8.34 16.09 7.34
C VAL A 5 7.64 15.80 6.03
N THR A 6 7.29 14.54 5.78
CA THR A 6 6.50 14.16 4.63
C THR A 6 5.04 14.42 4.94
N ASN A 7 4.22 14.69 3.93
CA ASN A 7 2.77 14.81 4.12
C ASN A 7 2.17 13.57 4.81
N TYR A 8 2.76 12.38 4.58
CA TYR A 8 2.38 11.16 5.28
C TYR A 8 2.65 11.22 6.78
N LEU A 9 3.77 11.80 7.21
CA LEU A 9 4.09 11.95 8.63
C LEU A 9 3.00 12.76 9.34
N THR A 10 2.66 13.93 8.79
CA THR A 10 1.61 14.79 9.34
C THR A 10 0.24 14.12 9.26
N LEU A 11 -0.08 13.43 8.16
CA LEU A 11 -1.34 12.69 8.05
C LEU A 11 -1.48 11.63 9.14
N LEU A 12 -0.44 10.84 9.39
CA LEU A 12 -0.48 9.78 10.40
C LEU A 12 -0.59 10.35 11.82
N ASP A 13 0.09 11.46 12.12
CA ASP A 13 -0.03 12.19 13.38
C ASP A 13 -1.46 12.69 13.62
N GLU A 14 -2.09 13.28 12.59
CA GLU A 14 -3.49 13.71 12.64
C GLU A 14 -4.43 12.52 12.87
N ILE A 15 -4.26 11.40 12.16
CA ILE A 15 -5.07 10.19 12.39
C ILE A 15 -4.90 9.68 13.83
N GLU A 16 -3.66 9.61 14.35
CA GLU A 16 -3.40 9.15 15.72
C GLU A 16 -4.07 10.05 16.76
N SER A 17 -4.06 11.37 16.53
CA SER A 17 -4.65 12.35 17.46
C SER A 17 -6.18 12.25 17.56
N TRP A 18 -6.86 11.78 16.51
CA TRP A 18 -8.32 11.71 16.44
C TRP A 18 -8.90 10.32 16.65
N ARG A 19 -8.14 9.26 16.38
CA ARG A 19 -8.63 7.90 16.54
C ARG A 19 -8.86 7.56 18.02
N LYS A 20 -9.81 6.68 18.28
CA LYS A 20 -9.99 6.13 19.63
C LYS A 20 -8.83 5.19 19.98
N GLN A 21 -8.58 5.03 21.28
CA GLN A 21 -7.57 4.09 21.76
C GLN A 21 -7.85 2.69 21.18
N ASN A 22 -6.84 2.09 20.56
CA ASN A 22 -6.89 0.79 19.88
C ASN A 22 -7.83 0.69 18.66
N GLU A 23 -8.32 1.83 18.13
CA GLU A 23 -9.04 1.83 16.86
C GLU A 23 -8.07 1.48 15.72
N PRO A 24 -8.25 0.36 15.01
CA PRO A 24 -7.30 -0.07 13.99
C PRO A 24 -7.34 0.87 12.78
N VAL A 25 -6.17 1.17 12.22
CA VAL A 25 -6.05 1.95 10.99
C VAL A 25 -5.52 1.05 9.87
N CYS A 26 -6.25 0.99 8.76
CA CYS A 26 -5.86 0.19 7.60
C CYS A 26 -5.42 1.11 6.45
N LEU A 27 -4.12 1.17 6.21
CA LEU A 27 -3.51 1.91 5.12
C LEU A 27 -3.32 0.97 3.92
N VAL A 28 -3.78 1.39 2.74
CA VAL A 28 -3.58 0.66 1.50
C VAL A 28 -2.90 1.57 0.49
N THR A 29 -1.85 1.08 -0.16
CA THR A 29 -1.10 1.85 -1.17
C THR A 29 -0.78 1.01 -2.41
N PHE A 30 -0.79 1.69 -3.55
CA PHE A 30 -0.33 1.19 -4.83
C PHE A 30 1.08 1.70 -5.19
N ASN A 31 1.65 2.58 -4.37
CA ASN A 31 2.97 3.12 -4.57
C ASN A 31 4.04 2.11 -4.17
N TYR A 32 5.08 2.04 -5.00
CA TYR A 32 6.22 1.13 -4.76
C TYR A 32 7.24 1.70 -3.78
N ASP A 33 7.26 3.03 -3.58
CA ASP A 33 8.21 3.73 -2.72
C ASP A 33 8.05 3.36 -1.23
N THR A 34 8.96 3.87 -0.39
CA THR A 34 8.99 3.60 1.05
C THR A 34 8.59 4.81 1.91
N MET A 35 7.95 5.83 1.34
CA MET A 35 7.65 7.07 2.08
C MET A 35 6.67 6.84 3.22
N LEU A 36 5.65 6.01 3.00
CA LEU A 36 4.67 5.66 4.03
C LEU A 36 5.30 4.75 5.10
N ASP A 37 6.14 3.79 4.68
CA ASP A 37 6.92 2.92 5.57
C ASP A 37 7.79 3.74 6.53
N GLN A 38 8.42 4.81 6.02
CA GLN A 38 9.27 5.71 6.81
C GLN A 38 8.50 6.64 7.75
N ALA A 39 7.19 6.84 7.52
CA ALA A 39 6.33 7.69 8.35
C ALA A 39 5.70 6.92 9.54
N LEU A 40 5.53 5.60 9.41
CA LEU A 40 4.94 4.73 10.43
C LEU A 40 5.56 4.80 11.84
N PRO A 41 6.88 5.03 12.02
CA PRO A 41 7.45 5.20 13.35
C PRO A 41 6.83 6.34 14.18
N ALA A 42 6.22 7.34 13.54
CA ALA A 42 5.53 8.43 14.25
C ALA A 42 4.28 7.96 15.01
N VAL A 43 3.67 6.87 14.58
CA VAL A 43 2.51 6.25 15.24
C VAL A 43 2.88 4.95 15.96
N GLY A 44 4.16 4.83 16.33
CA GLY A 44 4.68 3.72 17.13
C GLY A 44 4.88 2.41 16.36
N VAL A 45 4.69 2.39 15.03
CA VAL A 45 4.84 1.19 14.21
C VAL A 45 6.27 1.06 13.70
N LYS A 46 6.89 -0.10 13.95
CA LYS A 46 8.23 -0.44 13.45
C LYS A 46 8.14 -1.64 12.52
N ILE A 47 8.76 -1.54 11.36
CA ILE A 47 8.81 -2.62 10.37
C ILE A 47 10.23 -3.16 10.34
N ALA A 48 10.42 -4.37 10.85
CA ALA A 48 11.66 -5.14 10.78
C ALA A 48 11.51 -6.34 9.84
N GLU A 49 10.31 -6.93 9.76
CA GLU A 49 10.00 -8.07 8.89
C GLU A 49 8.67 -7.92 8.13
N MET A 50 8.38 -8.86 7.22
CA MET A 50 7.22 -8.78 6.33
C MET A 50 5.88 -8.76 7.06
N ASP A 51 5.79 -9.43 8.22
CA ASP A 51 4.56 -9.54 8.99
C ASP A 51 4.27 -8.27 9.80
N ASP A 52 5.31 -7.51 10.17
CA ASP A 52 5.17 -6.25 10.91
C ASP A 52 4.30 -5.22 10.21
N TYR A 53 4.22 -5.28 8.88
CA TYR A 53 3.33 -4.46 8.07
C TYR A 53 1.86 -4.60 8.49
N VAL A 54 1.44 -5.75 9.01
CA VAL A 54 0.02 -6.09 9.19
C VAL A 54 -0.32 -6.69 10.55
N THR A 55 0.62 -6.79 11.48
CA THR A 55 0.37 -7.32 12.84
C THR A 55 0.03 -6.21 13.86
N GLN A 56 0.46 -4.97 13.62
CA GLN A 56 0.35 -3.85 14.57
C GLN A 56 -0.97 -3.06 14.46
N ASN A 57 -1.17 -2.00 15.25
CA ASN A 57 -2.42 -1.20 15.24
C ASN A 57 -2.64 -0.45 13.92
N TYR A 58 -1.57 -0.07 13.24
CA TYR A 58 -1.61 0.39 11.86
C TYR A 58 -1.23 -0.79 10.96
N LYS A 59 -2.10 -1.09 10.01
CA LYS A 59 -1.87 -2.05 8.93
C LYS A 59 -1.44 -1.28 7.70
N LEU A 60 -0.37 -1.69 7.04
CA LEU A 60 0.08 -1.14 5.76
C LEU A 60 0.12 -2.26 4.71
N ILE A 61 -0.82 -2.19 3.77
CA ILE A 61 -0.94 -3.15 2.67
C ILE A 61 -0.44 -2.49 1.38
N LYS A 62 0.61 -3.06 0.79
CA LYS A 62 1.21 -2.57 -0.47
C LYS A 62 0.85 -3.52 -1.61
N LEU A 63 -0.26 -3.25 -2.30
CA LEU A 63 -0.88 -4.18 -3.25
C LEU A 63 -0.02 -4.46 -4.49
N HIS A 64 0.86 -3.54 -4.85
CA HIS A 64 1.76 -3.66 -6.00
C HIS A 64 3.21 -3.97 -5.61
N GLY A 65 3.42 -4.34 -4.35
CA GLY A 65 4.73 -4.63 -3.80
C GLY A 65 5.50 -3.38 -3.41
N SER A 66 6.83 -3.50 -3.31
CA SER A 66 7.68 -2.38 -2.93
C SER A 66 9.07 -2.50 -3.52
N VAL A 67 9.72 -1.35 -3.73
CA VAL A 67 11.12 -1.32 -4.13
C VAL A 67 12.01 -2.02 -3.10
N SER A 68 11.63 -2.05 -1.82
CA SER A 68 12.36 -2.75 -0.76
C SER A 68 11.95 -4.21 -0.59
N TRP A 69 11.15 -4.79 -1.48
CA TRP A 69 10.70 -6.18 -1.39
C TRP A 69 11.32 -7.06 -2.49
N GLY A 70 11.77 -8.24 -2.10
CA GLY A 70 12.17 -9.31 -3.01
C GLY A 70 11.21 -10.49 -2.89
N ARG A 71 10.83 -11.09 -4.03
CA ARG A 71 10.04 -12.31 -4.09
C ARG A 71 10.93 -13.48 -4.43
N GLN A 72 10.81 -14.55 -3.66
CA GLN A 72 11.62 -15.74 -3.85
C GLN A 72 11.22 -16.49 -5.13
N VAL A 73 12.23 -17.09 -5.75
CA VAL A 73 12.05 -17.95 -6.91
C VAL A 73 12.66 -19.31 -6.65
N ALA A 74 12.08 -20.36 -7.21
CA ALA A 74 12.74 -21.66 -7.20
C ALA A 74 13.93 -21.61 -8.16
N SER A 75 15.13 -21.92 -7.66
CA SER A 75 16.30 -22.02 -8.52
C SER A 75 17.26 -23.11 -8.03
N PRO A 76 17.87 -23.89 -8.94
CA PRO A 76 18.92 -24.84 -8.60
C PRO A 76 20.30 -24.16 -8.39
N MET A 77 20.38 -22.83 -8.48
CA MET A 77 21.64 -22.09 -8.33
C MET A 77 22.31 -22.33 -6.97
N ASN A 78 23.64 -22.45 -6.97
CA ASN A 78 24.42 -22.49 -5.73
C ASN A 78 24.69 -21.06 -5.22
N MET A 79 23.79 -20.62 -4.34
CA MET A 79 23.73 -19.25 -3.83
C MET A 79 24.89 -18.88 -2.89
N LYS A 80 25.65 -19.87 -2.40
CA LYS A 80 26.80 -19.68 -1.50
C LYS A 80 28.01 -19.07 -2.20
N VAL A 81 28.15 -19.33 -3.50
CA VAL A 81 29.33 -18.96 -4.29
C VAL A 81 29.11 -17.69 -5.11
N MET A 82 27.86 -17.38 -5.43
CA MET A 82 27.51 -16.27 -6.33
C MET A 82 27.25 -14.98 -5.56
N ASN A 83 27.77 -13.85 -6.04
CA ASN A 83 27.38 -12.53 -5.53
C ASN A 83 26.00 -12.09 -6.09
N GLU A 84 25.43 -11.01 -5.56
CA GLU A 84 24.09 -10.52 -5.92
C GLU A 84 23.95 -10.25 -7.43
N TRP A 85 24.97 -9.68 -8.06
CA TRP A 85 24.99 -9.39 -9.48
C TRP A 85 24.98 -10.64 -10.36
N ALA A 86 25.80 -11.64 -10.00
CA ALA A 86 25.83 -12.91 -10.72
C ALA A 86 24.48 -13.60 -10.65
N VAL A 87 23.85 -13.61 -9.47
CA VAL A 87 22.50 -14.17 -9.31
C VAL A 87 21.48 -13.38 -10.13
N ALA A 88 21.46 -12.05 -10.02
CA ALA A 88 20.52 -11.22 -10.78
C ALA A 88 20.65 -11.45 -12.29
N ASN A 89 21.87 -11.55 -12.81
CA ASN A 89 22.12 -11.84 -14.22
C ASN A 89 21.61 -13.23 -14.63
N GLU A 90 21.83 -14.26 -13.81
CA GLU A 90 21.30 -15.60 -14.09
C GLU A 90 19.77 -15.64 -14.03
N LEU A 91 19.15 -14.93 -13.09
CA LEU A 91 17.70 -14.81 -13.01
C LEU A 91 17.13 -14.11 -14.27
N ILE A 92 17.78 -13.06 -14.75
CA ILE A 92 17.38 -12.37 -15.98
C ILE A 92 17.49 -13.29 -17.20
N LYS A 93 18.61 -14.02 -17.33
CA LYS A 93 18.82 -14.95 -18.45
C LYS A 93 17.75 -16.05 -18.50
N ASN A 94 17.34 -16.53 -17.34
CA ASN A 94 16.39 -17.63 -17.20
C ASN A 94 14.97 -17.17 -16.85
N ALA A 95 14.64 -15.89 -17.09
CA ALA A 95 13.41 -15.26 -16.60
C ALA A 95 12.11 -16.00 -16.99
N LYS A 96 12.10 -16.66 -18.16
CA LYS A 96 10.94 -17.38 -18.69
C LYS A 96 10.64 -18.68 -17.95
N ASP A 97 11.65 -19.27 -17.30
CA ASP A 97 11.57 -20.55 -16.62
C ASP A 97 11.52 -20.40 -15.10
N LEU A 98 11.51 -19.14 -14.61
CA LEU A 98 11.44 -18.86 -13.19
C LEU A 98 10.08 -19.27 -12.64
N ARG A 99 10.11 -20.18 -11.66
CA ARG A 99 8.95 -20.52 -10.86
C ARG A 99 8.92 -19.62 -9.63
N MET A 100 7.92 -18.76 -9.58
CA MET A 100 7.66 -17.88 -8.44
C MET A 100 7.25 -18.68 -7.20
N ILE A 101 7.79 -18.29 -6.04
CA ILE A 101 7.37 -18.77 -4.73
C ILE A 101 6.60 -17.63 -4.06
N ASP A 102 5.54 -17.94 -3.31
CA ASP A 102 4.74 -16.96 -2.57
C ASP A 102 5.40 -16.59 -1.23
N GLU A 103 6.70 -16.31 -1.29
CA GLU A 103 7.53 -15.90 -0.15
C GLU A 103 8.21 -14.58 -0.49
N TYR A 104 8.02 -13.60 0.39
CA TYR A 104 8.51 -12.25 0.23
C TYR A 104 9.51 -11.94 1.33
N ARG A 105 10.51 -11.11 1.02
CA ARG A 105 11.52 -10.64 1.97
C ARG A 105 11.77 -9.15 1.81
N MET A 106 12.05 -8.49 2.92
CA MET A 106 12.60 -7.14 2.90
C MET A 106 14.06 -7.19 2.45
N VAL A 107 14.42 -6.31 1.51
CA VAL A 107 15.76 -6.24 0.92
C VAL A 107 16.27 -4.81 0.93
N THR A 108 17.52 -4.64 1.35
CA THR A 108 18.22 -3.36 1.40
C THR A 108 19.34 -3.26 0.37
N SER A 109 19.82 -4.40 -0.14
CA SER A 109 20.88 -4.48 -1.15
C SER A 109 20.34 -4.29 -2.57
N ARG A 110 21.23 -3.82 -3.46
CA ARG A 110 20.96 -3.62 -4.89
C ARG A 110 22.11 -4.19 -5.73
N PRO A 111 21.83 -4.87 -6.86
CA PRO A 111 20.51 -5.27 -7.35
C PRO A 111 19.85 -6.32 -6.43
N ILE A 112 18.52 -6.46 -6.52
CA ILE A 112 17.83 -7.58 -5.88
C ILE A 112 18.22 -8.83 -6.66
N GLY A 113 19.05 -9.67 -6.05
CA GLY A 113 19.45 -10.96 -6.60
C GLY A 113 19.36 -12.08 -5.56
N LYS A 114 19.74 -11.80 -4.32
CA LYS A 114 19.62 -12.76 -3.22
C LYS A 114 19.49 -12.12 -1.84
N SER A 115 18.98 -12.88 -0.87
CA SER A 115 19.01 -12.59 0.58
C SER A 115 19.14 -13.92 1.31
N ASP A 116 20.04 -14.03 2.28
CA ASP A 116 20.26 -15.25 3.08
C ASP A 116 20.39 -16.52 2.24
N GLU A 117 21.18 -16.45 1.16
CA GLU A 117 21.37 -17.56 0.21
C GLU A 117 20.10 -17.97 -0.56
N LEU A 118 19.05 -17.17 -0.56
CA LEU A 118 17.84 -17.41 -1.35
C LEU A 118 17.80 -16.48 -2.56
N PRO A 119 17.51 -17.00 -3.77
CA PRO A 119 17.39 -16.19 -4.97
C PRO A 119 16.09 -15.41 -4.93
N LEU A 120 16.21 -14.10 -5.17
CA LEU A 120 15.10 -13.16 -5.14
C LEU A 120 15.04 -12.38 -6.44
N ILE A 121 13.83 -12.12 -6.91
CA ILE A 121 13.56 -11.07 -7.90
C ILE A 121 12.85 -9.89 -7.26
N SER A 122 12.82 -8.76 -7.95
CA SER A 122 12.06 -7.58 -7.49
C SER A 122 10.57 -7.90 -7.34
N ALA A 123 10.01 -7.67 -6.15
CA ALA A 123 8.58 -7.80 -5.89
C ALA A 123 7.86 -6.49 -6.26
N LEU A 124 7.78 -6.22 -7.56
CA LEU A 124 7.07 -5.07 -8.12
C LEU A 124 6.08 -5.56 -9.16
N ALA A 125 4.82 -5.17 -9.02
CA ALA A 125 3.88 -5.30 -10.12
C ALA A 125 4.32 -4.33 -11.23
N ILE A 126 4.86 -4.83 -12.34
CA ILE A 126 5.02 -4.00 -13.54
C ILE A 126 3.60 -3.78 -14.08
N PRO A 127 3.14 -2.53 -14.23
CA PRO A 127 1.80 -2.23 -14.74
C PRO A 127 1.72 -2.63 -16.21
N VAL A 128 1.40 -3.89 -16.46
CA VAL A 128 0.92 -4.38 -17.74
C VAL A 128 -0.60 -4.36 -17.68
N VAL A 129 -1.24 -3.86 -18.74
CA VAL A 129 -2.67 -3.52 -18.82
C VAL A 129 -3.63 -4.63 -18.32
N ASN A 130 -3.16 -5.89 -18.26
CA ASN A 130 -3.95 -7.06 -17.90
C ASN A 130 -3.53 -7.76 -16.59
N LYS A 131 -2.54 -7.28 -15.82
CA LYS A 131 -2.15 -7.97 -14.58
C LYS A 131 -3.20 -7.69 -13.49
N GLN A 132 -4.00 -8.70 -13.18
CA GLN A 132 -5.03 -8.63 -12.12
C GLN A 132 -4.51 -9.06 -10.74
N GLU A 133 -3.31 -9.66 -10.69
CA GLU A 133 -2.73 -10.20 -9.46
C GLU A 133 -1.99 -9.12 -8.67
N TYR A 134 -2.24 -9.13 -7.36
CA TYR A 134 -1.47 -8.34 -6.41
C TYR A 134 -0.06 -8.91 -6.24
N GLU A 135 0.91 -8.03 -5.97
CA GLU A 135 2.29 -8.41 -5.70
C GLU A 135 2.61 -8.20 -4.22
N CYS A 136 1.91 -8.92 -3.36
CA CYS A 136 2.08 -8.84 -1.91
C CYS A 136 1.83 -10.19 -1.23
N PRO A 137 2.35 -10.40 0.00
CA PRO A 137 2.08 -11.63 0.74
C PRO A 137 0.59 -11.91 0.91
N LYS A 138 0.19 -13.18 0.85
CA LYS A 138 -1.19 -13.59 1.13
C LYS A 138 -1.72 -13.07 2.46
N LEU A 139 -0.89 -13.08 3.50
CA LEU A 139 -1.24 -12.55 4.84
C LEU A 139 -1.71 -11.08 4.77
N HIS A 140 -1.12 -10.25 3.90
CA HIS A 140 -1.52 -8.85 3.78
C HIS A 140 -2.93 -8.72 3.19
N LEU A 141 -3.26 -9.58 2.21
CA LEU A 141 -4.59 -9.63 1.61
C LEU A 141 -5.63 -10.15 2.62
N ASP A 142 -5.29 -11.20 3.36
CA ASP A 142 -6.17 -11.77 4.38
C ASP A 142 -6.46 -10.74 5.49
N VAL A 143 -5.46 -9.96 5.91
CA VAL A 143 -5.65 -8.87 6.88
C VAL A 143 -6.51 -7.75 6.29
N LEU A 144 -6.27 -7.33 5.05
CA LEU A 144 -7.13 -6.35 4.38
C LEU A 144 -8.59 -6.80 4.38
N ASP A 145 -8.85 -8.04 3.98
CA ASP A 145 -10.21 -8.60 3.92
C ASP A 145 -10.86 -8.68 5.32
N SER A 146 -10.06 -8.85 6.39
CA SER A 146 -10.54 -8.76 7.78
C SER A 146 -10.84 -7.33 8.26
N CYS A 147 -10.16 -6.33 7.71
CA CYS A 147 -10.36 -4.92 8.03
C CYS A 147 -11.60 -4.35 7.35
N LEU A 148 -11.84 -4.68 6.07
CA LEU A 148 -12.88 -4.07 5.25
C LEU A 148 -14.28 -4.06 5.91
N PRO A 149 -14.75 -5.14 6.56
CA PRO A 149 -16.06 -5.13 7.19
C PRO A 149 -16.20 -4.13 8.33
N GLN A 150 -15.10 -3.66 8.92
CA GLN A 150 -15.08 -2.77 10.09
C GLN A 150 -14.93 -1.29 9.72
N ILE A 151 -14.65 -0.99 8.45
CA ILE A 151 -14.38 0.37 8.00
C ILE A 151 -15.68 1.19 7.94
N THR A 152 -15.65 2.36 8.56
CA THR A 152 -16.73 3.36 8.56
C THR A 152 -16.30 4.68 7.90
N LYS A 153 -14.99 4.93 7.82
CA LYS A 153 -14.40 6.10 7.17
C LYS A 153 -13.38 5.67 6.12
N LEU A 154 -13.49 6.23 4.92
CA LEU A 154 -12.56 5.99 3.81
C LEU A 154 -11.94 7.32 3.36
N LEU A 155 -10.63 7.48 3.60
CA LEU A 155 -9.84 8.59 3.07
C LEU A 155 -9.07 8.11 1.83
N VAL A 156 -9.32 8.74 0.69
CA VAL A 156 -8.67 8.44 -0.57
C VAL A 156 -7.72 9.57 -0.93
N VAL A 157 -6.43 9.28 -1.08
CA VAL A 157 -5.40 10.29 -1.38
C VAL A 157 -4.67 9.92 -2.65
N GLY A 158 -4.68 10.80 -3.65
CA GLY A 158 -3.88 10.67 -4.88
C GLY A 158 -4.20 9.45 -5.73
N TRP A 159 -5.36 8.82 -5.53
CA TRP A 159 -5.78 7.61 -6.23
C TRP A 159 -6.98 7.89 -7.15
N ARG A 160 -6.90 7.44 -8.41
CA ARG A 160 -7.95 7.64 -9.42
C ARG A 160 -9.08 6.62 -9.35
N ALA A 161 -8.97 5.60 -8.50
CA ALA A 161 -9.93 4.50 -8.44
C ALA A 161 -10.08 3.76 -9.79
N SER A 162 -8.98 3.53 -10.50
CA SER A 162 -8.99 2.85 -11.80
C SER A 162 -8.88 1.32 -11.71
N GLU A 163 -8.39 0.80 -10.59
CA GLU A 163 -8.08 -0.62 -10.37
C GLU A 163 -9.36 -1.39 -10.09
N GLN A 164 -10.03 -1.84 -11.16
CA GLN A 164 -11.33 -2.50 -11.09
C GLN A 164 -11.35 -3.71 -10.15
N HIS A 165 -10.30 -4.52 -10.14
CA HIS A 165 -10.19 -5.67 -9.23
C HIS A 165 -10.19 -5.25 -7.76
N PHE A 166 -9.50 -4.15 -7.42
CA PHE A 166 -9.52 -3.62 -6.05
C PHE A 166 -10.85 -2.95 -5.71
N LEU A 167 -11.47 -2.21 -6.65
CA LEU A 167 -12.82 -1.67 -6.45
C LEU A 167 -13.85 -2.76 -6.17
N GLN A 168 -13.79 -3.89 -6.88
CA GLN A 168 -14.65 -5.05 -6.62
C GLN A 168 -14.41 -5.61 -5.21
N ARG A 169 -13.14 -5.76 -4.79
CA ARG A 169 -12.80 -6.18 -3.43
C ARG A 169 -13.37 -5.23 -2.38
N LEU A 170 -13.21 -3.92 -2.56
CA LEU A 170 -13.78 -2.90 -1.67
C LEU A 170 -15.31 -3.02 -1.58
N ALA A 171 -15.99 -3.05 -2.72
CA ALA A 171 -17.45 -3.13 -2.78
C ALA A 171 -18.00 -4.40 -2.11
N LEU A 172 -17.28 -5.52 -2.19
CA LEU A 172 -17.65 -6.78 -1.54
C LEU A 172 -17.33 -6.79 -0.05
N GLY A 173 -16.20 -6.21 0.35
CA GLY A 173 -15.70 -6.26 1.73
C GLY A 173 -16.33 -5.22 2.66
N LEU A 174 -16.62 -4.02 2.17
CA LEU A 174 -17.18 -2.92 2.96
C LEU A 174 -18.64 -3.22 3.29
N LYS A 175 -18.96 -3.35 4.59
CA LYS A 175 -20.30 -3.76 5.05
C LYS A 175 -21.15 -2.61 5.58
N HIS A 176 -20.52 -1.51 5.98
CA HIS A 176 -21.19 -0.35 6.54
C HIS A 176 -21.36 0.76 5.51
N GLU A 177 -22.25 1.70 5.82
CA GLU A 177 -22.26 2.96 5.10
C GLU A 177 -21.02 3.77 5.47
N LEU A 178 -20.36 4.35 4.47
CA LEU A 178 -19.05 4.97 4.63
C LEU A 178 -19.14 6.49 4.60
N GLN A 179 -18.42 7.16 5.49
CA GLN A 179 -18.01 8.54 5.25
C GLN A 179 -16.78 8.52 4.34
N VAL A 180 -16.86 9.12 3.16
CA VAL A 180 -15.76 9.10 2.19
C VAL A 180 -15.22 10.51 1.95
N MET A 181 -13.90 10.66 2.00
CA MET A 181 -13.20 11.88 1.61
C MET A 181 -12.17 11.58 0.52
N VAL A 182 -12.18 12.37 -0.54
CA VAL A 182 -11.25 12.25 -1.68
C VAL A 182 -10.35 13.47 -1.76
N VAL A 183 -9.05 13.24 -1.80
CA VAL A 183 -7.98 14.23 -1.90
C VAL A 183 -7.20 13.96 -3.20
N SER A 184 -7.31 14.86 -4.16
CA SER A 184 -6.68 14.74 -5.48
C SER A 184 -6.02 16.05 -5.88
N GLY A 185 -5.07 16.01 -6.83
CA GLY A 185 -4.35 17.21 -7.27
C GLY A 185 -5.21 18.26 -7.99
N SER A 186 -6.47 17.96 -8.30
CA SER A 186 -7.42 18.93 -8.86
C SER A 186 -8.88 18.50 -8.57
N PRO A 187 -9.84 19.45 -8.61
CA PRO A 187 -11.26 19.13 -8.46
C PRO A 187 -11.80 18.16 -9.52
N VAL A 188 -11.30 18.25 -10.75
CA VAL A 188 -11.68 17.33 -11.85
C VAL A 188 -11.21 15.91 -11.56
N ALA A 189 -9.97 15.74 -11.08
CA ALA A 189 -9.45 14.44 -10.70
C ALA A 189 -10.19 13.85 -9.47
N ALA A 190 -10.59 14.70 -8.51
CA ALA A 190 -11.41 14.25 -7.38
C ALA A 190 -12.79 13.76 -7.84
N GLU A 191 -13.41 14.46 -8.80
CA GLU A 191 -14.70 14.04 -9.39
C GLU A 191 -14.58 12.72 -10.15
N GLU A 192 -13.51 12.53 -10.93
CA GLU A 192 -13.21 11.28 -11.62
C GLU A 192 -13.11 10.11 -10.64
N THR A 193 -12.33 10.27 -9.56
CA THR A 193 -12.23 9.26 -8.50
C THR A 193 -13.60 8.95 -7.90
N ILE A 194 -14.41 9.97 -7.58
CA ILE A 194 -15.75 9.77 -7.01
C ILE A 194 -16.65 9.01 -7.97
N ASN A 195 -16.64 9.34 -9.26
CA ASN A 195 -17.44 8.63 -10.27
C ASN A 195 -17.05 7.15 -10.36
N ASN A 196 -15.75 6.85 -10.30
CA ASN A 196 -15.27 5.46 -10.31
C ASN A 196 -15.68 4.71 -9.02
N LEU A 197 -15.56 5.35 -7.86
CA LEU A 197 -16.01 4.79 -6.57
C LEU A 197 -17.53 4.56 -6.57
N ALA A 198 -18.31 5.48 -7.12
CA ALA A 198 -19.76 5.37 -7.22
C ALA A 198 -20.19 4.27 -8.20
N ALA A 199 -19.48 4.13 -9.33
CA ALA A 199 -19.71 3.06 -10.31
C ALA A 199 -19.47 1.67 -9.71
N ALA A 200 -18.55 1.55 -8.74
CA ALA A 200 -18.33 0.32 -7.96
C ALA A 200 -19.44 0.01 -6.95
N ARG A 201 -20.48 0.87 -6.83
CA ARG A 201 -21.65 0.68 -5.96
C ARG A 201 -21.33 0.56 -4.47
N MET A 202 -20.34 1.32 -3.98
CA MET A 202 -20.08 1.41 -2.54
C MET A 202 -21.21 2.14 -1.81
N ARG A 203 -21.51 1.70 -0.58
CA ARG A 203 -22.54 2.31 0.28
C ARG A 203 -21.92 3.51 1.01
N VAL A 204 -22.37 4.71 0.70
CA VAL A 204 -21.82 5.97 1.25
C VAL A 204 -22.90 6.70 2.04
N ILE A 205 -22.54 7.19 3.22
CA ILE A 205 -23.37 8.08 4.04
C ILE A 205 -23.39 9.45 3.36
N GLY A 206 -24.56 9.87 2.87
CA GLY A 206 -24.74 11.17 2.25
C GLY A 206 -23.99 11.31 0.92
N ARG A 207 -23.00 12.21 0.85
CA ARG A 207 -22.22 12.49 -0.36
C ARG A 207 -20.72 12.35 -0.07
N TYR A 208 -19.97 11.98 -1.12
CA TYR A 208 -18.52 12.03 -1.11
C TYR A 208 -18.04 13.46 -0.79
N LYS A 209 -17.17 13.60 0.22
CA LYS A 209 -16.46 14.84 0.50
C LYS A 209 -15.25 14.94 -0.44
N LYS A 210 -14.97 16.13 -0.93
CA LYS A 210 -13.77 16.45 -1.72
C LYS A 210 -12.93 17.45 -0.95
N ALA A 211 -11.62 17.24 -0.90
CA ALA A 211 -10.70 18.30 -0.52
C ALA A 211 -10.71 19.41 -1.57
N GLU A 212 -10.44 20.64 -1.15
CA GLU A 212 -10.39 21.79 -2.06
C GLU A 212 -9.10 21.82 -2.89
N SER A 213 -8.09 21.07 -2.43
CA SER A 213 -6.71 21.18 -2.90
C SER A 213 -5.99 19.82 -2.93
N GLY A 214 -4.74 19.84 -3.42
CA GLY A 214 -3.88 18.66 -3.47
C GLY A 214 -3.41 18.21 -2.09
N PHE A 215 -2.75 17.05 -2.02
CA PHE A 215 -2.40 16.43 -0.73
C PHE A 215 -1.54 17.34 0.18
N SER A 216 -0.60 18.11 -0.37
CA SER A 216 0.21 19.04 0.43
C SER A 216 -0.65 20.12 1.08
N ASP A 217 -1.50 20.78 0.30
CA ASP A 217 -2.35 21.86 0.78
C ASP A 217 -3.42 21.35 1.76
N PHE A 218 -4.00 20.18 1.48
CA PHE A 218 -4.93 19.47 2.36
C PHE A 218 -4.36 19.21 3.77
N ILE A 219 -3.06 18.91 3.84
CA ILE A 219 -2.35 18.72 5.11
C ILE A 219 -2.05 20.06 5.78
N VAL A 220 -1.60 21.07 5.02
CA VAL A 220 -1.32 22.41 5.55
C VAL A 220 -2.58 23.10 6.07
N SER A 221 -3.71 22.94 5.38
CA SER A 221 -5.01 23.51 5.73
C SER A 221 -5.71 22.75 6.87
N ARG A 222 -5.20 21.57 7.25
CA ARG A 222 -5.80 20.67 8.27
C ARG A 222 -7.24 20.27 7.96
N GLU A 223 -7.64 20.28 6.68
CA GLU A 223 -8.96 19.83 6.23
C GLU A 223 -9.28 18.40 6.69
N VAL A 224 -8.26 17.56 6.88
CA VAL A 224 -8.39 16.20 7.42
C VAL A 224 -9.09 16.13 8.78
N GLN A 225 -8.89 17.13 9.64
CA GLN A 225 -9.42 17.12 11.01
C GLN A 225 -10.96 17.12 11.02
N GLY A 226 -11.57 17.92 10.14
CA GLY A 226 -13.04 17.98 10.02
C GLY A 226 -13.66 16.67 9.54
N PHE A 227 -12.91 15.86 8.79
CA PHE A 227 -13.33 14.52 8.39
C PHE A 227 -13.10 13.48 9.49
N LEU A 228 -11.97 13.55 10.19
CA LEU A 228 -11.67 12.63 11.29
C LEU A 228 -12.59 12.84 12.50
N ALA A 229 -13.03 14.06 12.75
CA ALA A 229 -13.95 14.40 13.84
C ALA A 229 -15.42 14.01 13.62
N SER A 230 -15.84 13.72 12.37
CA SER A 230 -17.27 13.54 12.02
C SER A 230 -17.86 12.16 12.25
#